data_AF-A0A177GDK9-F1
#
_entry.id   AF-A0A177GDK9-F1
#
_cell.length_a   1.000
_cell.length_b   1.000
_cell.length_c   1.000
_cell.angle_alpha   90.00
_cell.angle_beta   90.00
_cell.angle_gamma   90.00
#
_symmetry.space_group_name_H-M   'P 1'
#
loop_
_entity.id
_entity.type
_entity.pdbx_description
1 polymer ?
#
loop_
_entity_poly.entity_id
_entity_poly.type
_entity_poly.pdbx_seq_one_letter_code
_entity_poly.pdbx_strand_id
1 'polypeptide(L)'
;MLTYRFPIVFPVYMFSSFNNQADPTLGRVNWSLGATWGNAFGIDHTLSYQFTRSLTGRYNMHLGSWEIPLPWRDKLLVYGTYSTSAPAADWPIRNSGISGQASVRYIHQLPHFAVSSDIGLDALLQAGFDWKTTNSDQFYVASPIMLGNADTDQFAVGADITENDHYGQTHLLNEVYYGPGGLTHYDTRKSYQTIFQSAKPDYVYDRVQITRTTNLPYGFSSVTIASAQATTHNLLYSEQLESGGIGSRCGDIM
;
A
#
# COMPACT_ATOMS: atom_id res chain seq x y z
N MET A 1 -42.22 1.18 -7.10
CA MET A 1 -41.26 0.06 -7.03
C MET A 1 -40.50 0.05 -8.35
N LEU A 2 -39.31 0.67 -8.41
CA LEU A 2 -38.50 0.70 -9.63
C LEU A 2 -37.53 -0.49 -9.61
N THR A 3 -37.76 -1.47 -10.46
CA THR A 3 -36.86 -2.60 -10.66
C THR A 3 -35.92 -2.27 -11.81
N TYR A 4 -34.70 -1.85 -11.49
CA TYR A 4 -33.63 -1.74 -12.50
C TYR A 4 -33.09 -3.14 -12.78
N ARG A 5 -33.40 -3.70 -13.96
CA ARG A 5 -32.70 -4.87 -14.50
C ARG A 5 -31.50 -4.37 -15.30
N PHE A 6 -30.30 -4.51 -14.74
CA PHE A 6 -29.07 -4.37 -15.52
C PHE A 6 -28.85 -5.64 -16.35
N PRO A 7 -28.35 -5.53 -17.60
CA PRO A 7 -27.92 -6.70 -18.36
C PRO A 7 -26.78 -7.41 -17.63
N ILE A 8 -26.82 -8.74 -17.60
CA ILE A 8 -25.81 -9.59 -16.96
C ILE A 8 -24.54 -9.52 -17.83
N VAL A 9 -23.71 -8.52 -17.60
CA VAL A 9 -22.30 -8.57 -18.01
C VAL A 9 -21.61 -9.47 -17.00
N PHE A 10 -20.92 -10.52 -17.45
CA PHE A 10 -20.08 -11.31 -16.56
C PHE A 10 -19.12 -10.33 -15.85
N PRO A 11 -19.20 -10.17 -14.52
CA PRO A 11 -18.67 -9.00 -13.80
C PRO A 11 -17.15 -9.10 -13.61
N VAL A 12 -16.43 -9.46 -14.66
CA VAL A 12 -14.98 -9.54 -14.68
C VAL A 12 -14.44 -8.44 -15.58
N TYR A 13 -13.61 -7.60 -14.98
CA TYR A 13 -12.82 -6.59 -15.65
C TYR A 13 -11.38 -7.07 -15.74
N MET A 14 -10.74 -6.90 -16.90
CA MET A 14 -9.32 -7.24 -17.10
C MET A 14 -8.57 -6.02 -17.62
N PHE A 15 -7.30 -5.91 -17.25
CA PHE A 15 -6.45 -4.83 -17.73
C PHE A 15 -5.00 -5.27 -17.93
N SER A 16 -4.28 -4.50 -18.72
CA SER A 16 -2.84 -4.63 -18.95
C SER A 16 -2.20 -3.25 -18.93
N SER A 17 -0.97 -3.15 -18.44
CA SER A 17 -0.24 -1.88 -18.40
C SER A 17 1.27 -2.08 -18.59
N PHE A 18 1.92 -1.01 -19.02
CA PHE A 18 3.38 -0.91 -19.10
C PHE A 18 3.82 0.38 -18.39
N ASN A 19 4.92 0.32 -17.65
CA ASN A 19 5.54 1.50 -17.05
C ASN A 19 7.06 1.36 -17.01
N ASN A 20 7.77 2.46 -16.80
CA ASN A 20 9.23 2.54 -16.78
C ASN A 20 9.80 3.07 -15.44
N GLN A 21 9.04 2.90 -14.35
CA GLN A 21 9.31 3.52 -13.05
C GLN A 21 10.00 2.59 -12.06
N ALA A 22 10.36 1.37 -12.48
CA ALA A 22 11.03 0.43 -11.60
C ALA A 22 12.50 0.78 -11.36
N ASP A 23 13.03 0.25 -10.26
CA ASP A 23 14.43 0.37 -9.90
C ASP A 23 15.35 -0.10 -11.06
N PRO A 24 16.42 0.64 -11.37
CA PRO A 24 17.28 0.33 -12.52
C PRO A 24 17.95 -1.04 -12.40
N THR A 25 18.29 -1.47 -11.19
CA THR A 25 18.91 -2.75 -10.90
C THR A 25 17.93 -3.92 -11.06
N LEU A 26 16.63 -3.67 -10.90
CA LEU A 26 15.55 -4.63 -11.13
C LEU A 26 14.98 -4.60 -12.55
N GLY A 27 15.43 -3.64 -13.36
CA GLY A 27 14.96 -3.36 -14.71
C GLY A 27 13.87 -2.30 -14.68
N ARG A 28 14.14 -1.17 -15.36
CA ARG A 28 13.26 0.01 -15.32
C ARG A 28 11.85 -0.25 -15.87
N VAL A 29 11.72 -1.15 -16.85
CA VAL A 29 10.44 -1.37 -17.56
C VAL A 29 9.72 -2.60 -17.02
N ASN A 30 8.48 -2.39 -16.58
CA ASN A 30 7.58 -3.42 -16.09
C ASN A 30 6.32 -3.50 -16.96
N TRP A 31 5.76 -4.70 -17.04
CA TRP A 31 4.41 -4.94 -17.52
C TRP A 31 3.56 -5.53 -16.41
N SER A 32 2.26 -5.25 -16.44
CA SER A 32 1.30 -5.82 -15.50
C SER A 32 0.08 -6.36 -16.22
N LEU A 33 -0.48 -7.44 -15.69
CA LEU A 33 -1.78 -8.00 -16.08
C LEU A 33 -2.62 -8.18 -14.83
N GLY A 34 -3.88 -7.77 -14.89
CA GLY A 34 -4.78 -7.90 -13.75
C GLY A 34 -6.21 -8.18 -14.14
N ALA A 35 -6.96 -8.71 -13.18
CA ALA A 35 -8.37 -8.96 -13.30
C ALA A 35 -9.08 -8.66 -11.96
N THR A 36 -10.30 -8.13 -12.07
CA THR A 36 -11.21 -7.92 -10.95
C THR A 36 -12.52 -8.63 -11.25
N TRP A 37 -12.92 -9.52 -10.35
CA TRP A 37 -14.20 -10.21 -10.35
C TRP A 37 -15.13 -9.58 -9.31
N GLY A 38 -16.06 -8.75 -9.77
CA GLY A 38 -17.13 -8.18 -8.97
C GLY A 38 -18.31 -9.13 -8.82
N ASN A 39 -19.14 -8.92 -7.79
CA ASN A 39 -20.22 -9.84 -7.41
C ASN A 39 -19.77 -11.32 -7.43
N ALA A 40 -18.56 -11.56 -6.91
CA ALA A 40 -17.98 -12.87 -6.87
C ALA A 40 -18.85 -13.81 -6.05
N PHE A 41 -19.00 -15.03 -6.56
CA PHE A 41 -19.87 -16.06 -5.98
C PHE A 41 -21.37 -15.66 -5.86
N GLY A 42 -21.80 -14.54 -6.46
CA GLY A 42 -23.19 -14.07 -6.39
C GLY A 42 -23.59 -13.45 -5.05
N ILE A 43 -22.61 -13.03 -4.24
CA ILE A 43 -22.80 -12.51 -2.87
C ILE A 43 -22.18 -11.11 -2.69
N ASP A 44 -22.07 -10.33 -3.77
CA ASP A 44 -21.54 -8.96 -3.79
C ASP A 44 -20.06 -8.81 -3.35
N HIS A 45 -19.32 -9.91 -3.22
CA HIS A 45 -17.88 -9.87 -2.96
C HIS A 45 -17.12 -9.33 -4.17
N THR A 46 -15.96 -8.74 -3.95
CA THR A 46 -15.06 -8.33 -5.04
C THR A 46 -13.68 -8.92 -4.82
N LEU A 47 -13.17 -9.69 -5.80
CA LEU A 47 -11.81 -10.22 -5.79
C LEU A 47 -11.00 -9.56 -6.89
N SER A 48 -9.80 -9.08 -6.56
CA SER A 48 -8.87 -8.54 -7.54
C SER A 48 -7.53 -9.23 -7.45
N TYR A 49 -6.89 -9.42 -8.59
CA TYR A 49 -5.55 -9.96 -8.68
C TYR A 49 -4.77 -9.25 -9.79
N GLN A 50 -3.52 -8.91 -9.50
CA GLN A 50 -2.58 -8.33 -10.44
C GLN A 50 -1.24 -9.06 -10.36
N PHE A 51 -0.67 -9.34 -11.52
CA PHE A 51 0.69 -9.80 -11.67
C PHE A 51 1.50 -8.72 -12.39
N THR A 52 2.66 -8.37 -11.83
CA THR A 52 3.60 -7.40 -12.40
C THR A 52 4.96 -8.06 -12.55
N ARG A 53 5.63 -7.84 -13.69
CA ARG A 53 6.95 -8.38 -13.97
C ARG A 53 7.82 -7.38 -14.72
N SER A 54 9.11 -7.32 -14.37
CA SER A 54 10.08 -6.55 -15.14
C SER A 54 10.44 -7.25 -16.45
N LEU A 55 10.71 -6.49 -17.51
CA LEU A 55 11.10 -7.07 -18.81
C LEU A 55 12.40 -7.87 -18.72
N THR A 56 13.29 -7.51 -17.80
CA THR A 56 14.51 -8.26 -17.51
C THR A 56 14.25 -9.57 -16.75
N GLY A 57 13.04 -9.75 -16.20
CA GLY A 57 12.65 -10.90 -15.37
C GLY A 57 13.21 -10.87 -13.95
N ARG A 58 13.89 -9.78 -13.55
CA ARG A 58 14.53 -9.63 -12.23
C ARG A 58 13.55 -9.23 -11.12
N TYR A 59 12.34 -8.85 -11.47
CA TYR A 59 11.28 -8.53 -10.51
C TYR A 59 9.97 -9.20 -10.92
N ASN A 60 9.33 -9.83 -9.95
CA ASN A 60 7.99 -10.40 -10.09
C ASN A 60 7.19 -10.03 -8.84
N MET A 61 5.94 -9.60 -9.02
CA MET A 61 5.04 -9.27 -7.92
C MET A 61 3.64 -9.79 -8.21
N HIS A 62 3.06 -10.40 -7.20
CA HIS A 62 1.67 -10.81 -7.12
C HIS A 62 0.99 -9.87 -6.11
N LEU A 63 -0.14 -9.30 -6.48
CA LEU A 63 -1.00 -8.50 -5.62
C LEU A 63 -2.40 -9.10 -5.68
N GLY A 64 -2.98 -9.40 -4.52
CA GLY A 64 -4.34 -9.89 -4.40
C GLY A 64 -5.13 -9.07 -3.39
N SER A 65 -6.42 -8.88 -3.65
CA SER A 65 -7.36 -8.30 -2.67
C SER A 65 -8.72 -8.97 -2.75
N TRP A 66 -9.40 -9.00 -1.61
CA TRP A 66 -10.74 -9.53 -1.44
C TRP A 66 -11.53 -8.60 -0.53
N GLU A 67 -12.53 -7.94 -1.10
CA GLU A 67 -13.50 -7.12 -0.38
C GLU A 67 -14.76 -7.94 -0.12
N ILE A 68 -15.18 -7.96 1.15
CA ILE A 68 -16.33 -8.68 1.68
C ILE A 68 -17.28 -7.65 2.30
N PRO A 69 -18.40 -7.33 1.65
CA PRO A 69 -19.46 -6.55 2.27
C PRO A 69 -20.06 -7.30 3.47
N LEU A 70 -20.28 -6.59 4.57
CA LEU A 70 -20.90 -7.12 5.77
C LEU A 70 -22.39 -6.71 5.82
N PRO A 71 -23.26 -7.47 6.52
CA PRO A 71 -24.70 -7.19 6.57
C PRO A 71 -25.08 -5.79 7.07
N TRP A 72 -24.20 -5.12 7.80
CA TRP A 72 -24.41 -3.78 8.36
C TRP A 72 -23.72 -2.66 7.56
N ARG A 73 -23.46 -2.89 6.26
CA ARG A 73 -22.84 -1.96 5.28
C ARG A 73 -21.35 -1.69 5.43
N ASP A 74 -20.74 -2.24 6.46
CA ASP A 74 -19.28 -2.23 6.62
C ASP A 74 -18.63 -3.24 5.68
N LYS A 75 -17.31 -3.20 5.62
CA LYS A 75 -16.54 -4.09 4.75
C LYS A 75 -15.39 -4.71 5.51
N LEU A 76 -15.06 -5.93 5.14
CA LEU A 76 -13.78 -6.55 5.46
C LEU A 76 -12.95 -6.59 4.17
N LEU A 77 -11.75 -6.03 4.22
CA LEU A 77 -10.79 -6.06 3.12
C LEU A 77 -9.59 -6.91 3.55
N VAL A 78 -9.33 -7.97 2.80
CA VAL A 78 -8.12 -8.79 2.92
C VAL A 78 -7.28 -8.56 1.69
N TYR A 79 -6.02 -8.21 1.85
CA TYR A 79 -5.13 -7.99 0.71
C TYR A 79 -3.70 -8.39 1.06
N GLY A 80 -2.91 -8.60 0.03
CA GLY A 80 -1.54 -9.01 0.22
C GLY A 80 -0.72 -8.92 -1.05
N THR A 81 0.59 -8.88 -0.85
CA THR A 81 1.58 -8.90 -1.92
C THR A 81 2.58 -10.01 -1.69
N TYR A 82 3.11 -10.53 -2.78
CA TYR A 82 4.27 -11.42 -2.75
C TYR A 82 5.16 -11.05 -3.91
N SER A 83 6.43 -10.77 -3.64
CA SER A 83 7.38 -10.36 -4.66
C SER A 83 8.73 -11.03 -4.50
N THR A 84 9.39 -11.21 -5.63
CA THR A 84 10.76 -11.70 -5.73
C THR A 84 11.59 -10.68 -6.48
N SER A 85 12.78 -10.38 -5.99
CA SER A 85 13.71 -9.44 -6.58
C SER A 85 15.08 -10.10 -6.79
N ALA A 86 15.74 -9.78 -7.90
CA ALA A 86 17.09 -10.22 -8.23
C ALA A 86 17.88 -9.06 -8.84
N PRO A 87 18.28 -8.06 -8.02
CA PRO A 87 19.02 -6.89 -8.46
C PRO A 87 20.25 -7.26 -9.29
N ALA A 88 20.54 -6.46 -10.32
CA ALA A 88 21.83 -6.50 -11.00
C ALA A 88 22.94 -6.15 -10.00
N ALA A 89 23.97 -6.99 -9.95
CA ALA A 89 25.13 -6.81 -9.09
C ALA A 89 26.39 -7.18 -9.87
N ASP A 90 27.50 -6.50 -9.56
CA ASP A 90 28.79 -6.77 -10.16
C ASP A 90 29.34 -8.11 -9.67
N TRP A 91 29.98 -8.86 -10.57
CA TRP A 91 30.67 -10.07 -10.20
C TRP A 91 31.75 -9.76 -9.14
N PRO A 92 31.89 -10.56 -8.06
CA PRO A 92 31.26 -11.87 -7.80
C PRO A 92 30.00 -11.85 -6.91
N ILE A 93 29.35 -10.70 -6.76
CA ILE A 93 28.20 -10.53 -5.86
C ILE A 93 26.91 -10.95 -6.59
N ARG A 94 26.00 -11.62 -5.86
CA ARG A 94 24.62 -11.87 -6.30
C ARG A 94 23.67 -11.55 -5.17
N ASN A 95 22.61 -10.81 -5.48
CA ASN A 95 21.57 -10.45 -4.51
C ASN A 95 20.24 -11.04 -4.94
N SER A 96 19.47 -11.52 -3.97
CA SER A 96 18.08 -11.92 -4.16
C SER A 96 17.25 -11.51 -2.95
N GLY A 97 16.02 -11.12 -3.19
CA GLY A 97 15.08 -10.77 -2.13
C GLY A 97 13.72 -11.41 -2.34
N ILE A 98 13.06 -11.70 -1.24
CA ILE A 98 11.67 -12.11 -1.18
C ILE A 98 10.97 -11.19 -0.19
N SER A 99 9.87 -10.59 -0.61
CA SER A 99 9.02 -9.78 0.27
C SER A 99 7.58 -10.23 0.17
N GLY A 100 6.90 -10.25 1.30
CA GLY A 100 5.49 -10.61 1.41
C GLY A 100 4.74 -9.65 2.32
N GLN A 101 3.44 -9.52 2.07
CA GLN A 101 2.50 -8.81 2.93
C GLN A 101 1.17 -9.54 2.95
N ALA A 102 0.56 -9.62 4.12
CA ALA A 102 -0.85 -9.94 4.29
C ALA A 102 -1.46 -8.96 5.28
N SER A 103 -2.59 -8.39 4.90
CA SER A 103 -3.27 -7.35 5.63
C SER A 103 -4.76 -7.64 5.70
N VAL A 104 -5.35 -7.33 6.85
CA VAL A 104 -6.80 -7.33 7.03
C VAL A 104 -7.22 -5.95 7.53
N ARG A 105 -8.33 -5.44 7.00
CA ARG A 105 -8.94 -4.17 7.39
C ARG A 105 -10.44 -4.36 7.56
N TYR A 106 -10.95 -3.99 8.73
CA TYR A 106 -12.34 -3.67 8.93
C TYR A 106 -12.56 -2.21 8.56
N ILE A 107 -13.57 -1.94 7.75
CA ILE A 107 -13.84 -0.63 7.17
C ILE A 107 -15.29 -0.25 7.51
N HIS A 108 -15.46 0.89 8.18
CA HIS A 108 -16.74 1.46 8.55
C HIS A 108 -16.93 2.81 7.86
N GLN A 109 -17.97 2.93 7.05
CA GLN A 109 -18.35 4.19 6.43
C GLN A 109 -19.25 4.97 7.38
N LEU A 110 -18.80 6.14 7.82
CA LEU A 110 -19.64 7.04 8.59
C LEU A 110 -20.72 7.67 7.69
N PRO A 111 -21.92 7.92 8.22
CA PRO A 111 -22.93 8.69 7.50
C PRO A 111 -22.39 10.06 7.11
N HIS A 112 -22.78 10.53 5.93
CA HIS A 112 -22.46 11.88 5.47
C HIS A 112 -22.90 12.92 6.51
N PHE A 113 -22.00 13.85 6.84
CA PHE A 113 -22.23 14.90 7.81
C PHE A 113 -22.14 16.27 7.14
N ALA A 114 -23.30 16.92 6.97
CA ALA A 114 -23.36 18.29 6.49
C ALA A 114 -23.09 19.27 7.64
N VAL A 115 -21.92 19.90 7.63
CA VAL A 115 -21.52 20.90 8.63
C VAL A 115 -22.24 22.23 8.37
N SER A 116 -22.43 22.59 7.09
CA SER A 116 -23.18 23.77 6.64
C SER A 116 -23.86 23.50 5.30
N SER A 117 -24.53 24.50 4.71
CA SER A 117 -25.09 24.40 3.36
C SER A 117 -24.06 24.07 2.29
N ASP A 118 -22.81 24.47 2.54
CA ASP A 118 -21.73 24.45 1.55
C ASP A 118 -20.59 23.50 1.97
N ILE A 119 -20.63 22.93 3.17
CA ILE A 119 -19.58 22.05 3.71
C ILE A 119 -20.18 20.68 4.05
N GLY A 120 -19.72 19.65 3.34
CA GLY A 120 -20.07 18.25 3.57
C GLY A 120 -18.84 17.42 3.91
N LEU A 121 -18.99 16.53 4.89
CA LEU A 121 -17.95 15.60 5.33
C LEU A 121 -18.38 14.16 5.08
N ASP A 122 -17.53 13.42 4.37
CA ASP A 122 -17.58 11.98 4.25
C ASP A 122 -16.36 11.39 4.96
N ALA A 123 -16.58 10.36 5.78
CA ALA A 123 -15.50 9.78 6.57
C ALA A 123 -15.59 8.25 6.58
N LEU A 124 -14.45 7.61 6.38
CA LEU A 124 -14.26 6.17 6.46
C LEU A 124 -13.25 5.89 7.55
N LEU A 125 -13.65 5.06 8.51
CA LEU A 125 -12.78 4.58 9.57
C LEU A 125 -12.31 3.18 9.24
N GLN A 126 -11.03 2.91 9.45
CA GLN A 126 -10.44 1.60 9.26
C GLN A 126 -9.69 1.13 10.51
N ALA A 127 -9.75 -0.16 10.79
CA ALA A 127 -8.95 -0.81 11.81
C ALA A 127 -8.52 -2.18 11.31
N GLY A 128 -7.32 -2.63 11.67
CA GLY A 128 -6.82 -3.88 11.13
C GLY A 128 -5.44 -4.28 11.62
N PHE A 129 -4.88 -5.24 10.90
CA PHE A 129 -3.58 -5.82 11.21
C PHE A 129 -2.81 -6.05 9.91
N ASP A 130 -1.50 -5.81 9.96
CA ASP A 130 -0.54 -6.09 8.91
C ASP A 130 0.50 -7.06 9.39
N TRP A 131 0.75 -8.07 8.58
CA TRP A 131 1.98 -8.84 8.61
C TRP A 131 2.74 -8.54 7.32
N LYS A 132 4.01 -8.15 7.45
CA LYS A 132 4.96 -7.99 6.35
C LYS A 132 6.17 -8.85 6.65
N THR A 133 6.78 -9.41 5.63
CA THR A 133 8.04 -10.14 5.75
C THR A 133 8.98 -9.70 4.65
N THR A 134 10.26 -9.60 4.96
CA THR A 134 11.31 -9.38 3.97
C THR A 134 12.49 -10.26 4.31
N ASN A 135 12.96 -10.98 3.30
CA ASN A 135 14.19 -11.73 3.30
C ASN A 135 15.07 -11.18 2.17
N SER A 136 16.29 -10.81 2.52
CA SER A 136 17.33 -10.47 1.55
C SER A 136 18.53 -11.37 1.74
N ASP A 137 18.94 -12.02 0.67
CA ASP A 137 20.15 -12.82 0.58
C ASP A 137 21.20 -12.10 -0.26
N GLN A 138 22.42 -11.99 0.28
CA GLN A 138 23.59 -11.57 -0.46
C GLN A 138 24.62 -12.71 -0.53
N PHE A 139 25.01 -13.08 -1.74
CA PHE A 139 25.94 -14.15 -2.01
C PHE A 139 27.25 -13.57 -2.56
N TYR A 140 28.36 -13.95 -1.93
CA TYR A 140 29.70 -13.81 -2.48
C TYR A 140 30.18 -15.21 -2.91
N VAL A 141 30.80 -15.33 -4.08
CA VAL A 141 31.22 -16.64 -4.67
C VAL A 141 32.04 -17.52 -3.71
N ALA A 142 32.72 -16.94 -2.71
CA ALA A 142 33.50 -17.67 -1.71
C ALA A 142 32.80 -17.88 -0.34
N SER A 143 31.70 -17.19 -0.04
CA SER A 143 30.92 -17.36 1.20
C SER A 143 29.54 -16.69 1.08
N PRO A 144 28.44 -17.30 1.56
CA PRO A 144 27.21 -16.55 1.80
C PRO A 144 27.47 -15.51 2.88
N ILE A 145 27.05 -14.26 2.67
CA ILE A 145 27.25 -13.18 3.65
C ILE A 145 25.99 -12.32 3.72
N MET A 146 25.38 -12.33 4.90
CA MET A 146 24.18 -11.60 5.34
C MET A 146 22.84 -12.06 4.74
N LEU A 147 22.06 -12.76 5.59
CA LEU A 147 20.60 -12.87 5.51
C LEU A 147 20.00 -11.70 6.30
N GLY A 148 19.33 -10.78 5.61
CA GLY A 148 18.47 -9.79 6.24
C GLY A 148 17.05 -10.33 6.29
N ASN A 149 16.64 -10.92 7.42
CA ASN A 149 15.27 -11.41 7.64
C ASN A 149 14.60 -10.55 8.69
N ALA A 150 13.44 -9.98 8.35
CA ALA A 150 12.60 -9.28 9.32
C ALA A 150 11.13 -9.50 8.98
N ASP A 151 10.33 -9.70 10.04
CA ASP A 151 8.88 -9.68 9.96
C ASP A 151 8.38 -8.42 10.68
N THR A 152 7.34 -7.78 10.16
CA THR A 152 6.69 -6.62 10.76
C THR A 152 5.24 -6.94 10.99
N ASP A 153 4.88 -7.05 12.27
CA ASP A 153 3.53 -7.29 12.75
C ASP A 153 3.00 -6.03 13.41
N GLN A 154 1.93 -5.44 12.88
CA GLN A 154 1.42 -4.18 13.39
C GLN A 154 -0.10 -4.07 13.31
N PHE A 155 -0.68 -3.44 14.33
CA PHE A 155 -2.05 -2.97 14.30
C PHE A 155 -2.12 -1.64 13.57
N ALA A 156 -3.14 -1.49 12.74
CA ALA A 156 -3.38 -0.27 11.97
C ALA A 156 -4.76 0.30 12.30
N VAL A 157 -4.83 1.60 12.52
CA VAL A 157 -6.07 2.37 12.61
C VAL A 157 -5.96 3.55 11.68
N GLY A 158 -7.02 3.90 10.97
CA GLY A 158 -6.98 5.06 10.09
C GLY A 158 -8.33 5.71 9.88
N ALA A 159 -8.26 6.94 9.38
CA ALA A 159 -9.39 7.74 8.96
C ALA A 159 -9.09 8.32 7.58
N ASP A 160 -10.00 8.08 6.63
CA ASP A 160 -10.04 8.70 5.32
C ASP A 160 -11.23 9.67 5.32
N ILE A 161 -10.96 10.96 5.26
CA ILE A 161 -11.96 12.02 5.39
C ILE A 161 -11.91 12.90 4.15
N THR A 162 -13.06 13.08 3.52
CA THR A 162 -13.26 14.01 2.40
C THR A 162 -14.16 15.14 2.85
N GLU A 163 -13.65 16.36 2.78
CA GLU A 163 -14.40 17.59 2.96
C GLU A 163 -14.63 18.23 1.59
N ASN A 164 -15.89 18.50 1.27
CA ASN A 164 -16.27 19.27 0.08
C ASN A 164 -16.70 20.67 0.51
N ASP A 165 -16.17 21.69 -0.15
CA ASP A 165 -16.57 23.08 0.03
C ASP A 165 -16.78 23.81 -1.31
N HIS A 166 -17.24 25.05 -1.25
CA HIS A 166 -17.51 25.87 -2.45
C HIS A 166 -16.30 26.05 -3.38
N TYR A 167 -15.08 25.99 -2.84
CA TYR A 167 -13.84 26.21 -3.56
C TYR A 167 -13.16 24.91 -4.00
N GLY A 168 -13.68 23.75 -3.63
CA GLY A 168 -13.17 22.45 -4.06
C GLY A 168 -13.28 21.38 -2.99
N GLN A 169 -12.22 20.59 -2.83
CA GLN A 169 -12.22 19.40 -1.99
C GLN A 169 -10.91 19.27 -1.22
N THR A 170 -11.02 18.98 0.07
CA THR A 170 -9.90 18.54 0.91
C THR A 170 -10.06 17.06 1.22
N HIS A 171 -9.01 16.29 1.03
CA HIS A 171 -8.92 14.88 1.41
C HIS A 171 -7.83 14.74 2.47
N LEU A 172 -8.17 14.10 3.59
CA LEU A 172 -7.28 13.81 4.71
C LEU A 172 -7.22 12.29 4.88
N LEU A 173 -6.03 11.72 4.75
CA LEU A 173 -5.73 10.36 5.15
C LEU A 173 -4.84 10.41 6.39
N ASN A 174 -5.32 9.87 7.50
CA ASN A 174 -4.55 9.70 8.72
C ASN A 174 -4.50 8.23 9.10
N GLU A 175 -3.29 7.71 9.36
CA GLU A 175 -3.07 6.32 9.73
C GLU A 175 -2.09 6.21 10.89
N VAL A 176 -2.51 5.54 11.95
CA VAL A 176 -1.70 5.22 13.12
C VAL A 176 -1.40 3.73 13.12
N TYR A 177 -0.13 3.40 13.33
CA TYR A 177 0.36 2.04 13.39
C TYR A 177 1.02 1.77 14.73
N TYR A 178 0.77 0.59 15.27
CA TYR A 178 1.37 0.10 16.50
C TYR A 178 1.97 -1.29 16.28
N GLY A 179 3.31 -1.35 16.29
CA GLY A 179 4.07 -2.60 16.35
C GLY A 179 4.42 -2.91 17.80
N PRO A 180 3.91 -3.99 18.42
CA PRO A 180 4.32 -4.38 19.76
C PRO A 180 5.69 -5.10 19.78
N GLY A 181 6.08 -5.70 18.66
CA GLY A 181 7.22 -6.59 18.54
C GLY A 181 6.96 -7.98 19.14
N GLY A 182 7.67 -8.97 18.63
CA GLY A 182 7.72 -10.34 19.14
C GLY A 182 6.52 -11.22 18.78
N LEU A 183 5.71 -10.84 17.78
CA LEU A 183 4.54 -11.64 17.38
C LEU A 183 4.90 -12.82 16.48
N THR A 184 5.87 -12.64 15.60
CA THR A 184 6.42 -13.70 14.74
C THR A 184 7.91 -13.93 15.00
N HIS A 185 8.48 -14.98 14.39
CA HIS A 185 9.86 -15.38 14.65
C HIS A 185 10.88 -14.31 14.26
N TYR A 186 10.65 -13.55 13.17
CA TYR A 186 11.54 -12.49 12.74
C TYR A 186 11.09 -11.08 13.13
N ASP A 187 10.02 -10.94 13.92
CA ASP A 187 9.58 -9.67 14.50
C ASP A 187 10.35 -9.36 15.80
N THR A 188 11.66 -9.21 15.68
CA THR A 188 12.53 -8.99 16.84
C THR A 188 13.57 -7.92 16.57
N ARG A 189 14.05 -7.26 17.64
CA ARG A 189 15.14 -6.29 17.54
C ARG A 189 16.39 -6.86 16.88
N LYS A 190 16.72 -8.13 17.16
CA LYS A 190 17.87 -8.80 16.56
C LYS A 190 17.72 -8.88 15.04
N SER A 191 16.56 -9.33 14.57
CA SER A 191 16.21 -9.40 13.15
C SER A 191 16.23 -8.02 12.50
N TYR A 192 15.62 -7.01 13.11
CA TYR A 192 15.54 -5.66 12.56
C TYR A 192 16.93 -5.02 12.41
N GLN A 193 17.81 -5.25 13.39
CA GLN A 193 19.18 -4.76 13.36
C GLN A 193 20.06 -5.42 12.31
N THR A 194 19.63 -6.53 11.69
CA THR A 194 20.32 -7.08 10.50
C THR A 194 20.06 -6.25 9.24
N ILE A 195 18.95 -5.51 9.20
CA ILE A 195 18.54 -4.69 8.04
C ILE A 195 18.89 -3.22 8.27
N PHE A 196 18.45 -2.64 9.40
CA PHE A 196 18.69 -1.25 9.74
C PHE A 196 19.17 -1.11 11.18
N GLN A 197 20.38 -0.58 11.34
CA GLN A 197 20.96 -0.40 12.66
C GLN A 197 20.11 0.57 13.48
N SER A 198 19.77 0.16 14.71
CA SER A 198 18.90 0.89 15.65
C SER A 198 17.39 0.81 15.39
N ALA A 199 16.94 0.10 14.35
CA ALA A 199 15.52 -0.21 14.19
C ALA A 199 15.01 -1.04 15.38
N LYS A 200 13.77 -0.76 15.79
CA LYS A 200 13.09 -1.47 16.86
C LYS A 200 11.71 -1.95 16.37
N PRO A 201 11.27 -3.15 16.78
CA PRO A 201 9.94 -3.65 16.42
C PRO A 201 8.84 -3.06 17.33
N ASP A 202 9.20 -2.51 18.49
CA ASP A 202 8.29 -1.79 19.38
C ASP A 202 8.20 -0.31 18.98
N TYR A 203 7.13 0.07 18.29
CA TYR A 203 6.95 1.44 17.84
C TYR A 203 5.48 1.83 17.75
N VAL A 204 5.26 3.14 17.80
CA VAL A 204 4.03 3.76 17.33
C VAL A 204 4.47 4.81 16.32
N TYR A 205 3.85 4.80 15.15
CA TYR A 205 4.01 5.89 14.20
C TYR A 205 2.67 6.34 13.65
N ASP A 206 2.60 7.61 13.32
CA ASP A 206 1.45 8.26 12.70
C ASP A 206 1.87 8.80 11.33
N ARG A 207 1.02 8.61 10.33
CA ARG A 207 1.18 9.11 8.98
C ARG A 207 -0.04 9.95 8.62
N VAL A 208 0.23 11.15 8.13
CA VAL A 208 -0.80 12.08 7.67
C VAL A 208 -0.51 12.45 6.23
N GLN A 209 -1.53 12.40 5.38
CA GLN A 209 -1.51 13.00 4.05
C GLN A 209 -2.74 13.87 3.88
N ILE A 210 -2.54 15.11 3.43
CA ILE A 210 -3.59 16.07 3.12
C ILE A 210 -3.47 16.42 1.64
N THR A 211 -4.55 16.24 0.89
CA THR A 211 -4.67 16.67 -0.50
C THR A 211 -5.74 17.74 -0.60
N ARG A 212 -5.38 18.93 -1.07
CA ARG A 212 -6.33 20.01 -1.36
C ARG A 212 -6.41 20.23 -2.86
N THR A 213 -7.60 20.02 -3.42
CA THR A 213 -7.94 20.45 -4.78
C THR A 213 -8.77 21.72 -4.71
N THR A 214 -8.24 22.82 -5.24
CA THR A 214 -8.92 24.11 -5.29
C THR A 214 -9.25 24.47 -6.73
N ASN A 215 -10.54 24.72 -7.00
CA ASN A 215 -11.01 25.25 -8.27
C ASN A 215 -10.59 26.71 -8.40
N LEU A 216 -9.91 27.04 -9.50
CA LEU A 216 -9.49 28.39 -9.82
C LEU A 216 -10.31 28.93 -11.00
N PRO A 217 -10.36 30.25 -11.22
CA PRO A 217 -11.05 30.84 -12.36
C PRO A 217 -10.55 30.27 -13.70
N TYR A 218 -11.36 30.42 -14.76
CA TYR A 218 -11.03 30.00 -16.14
C TYR A 218 -10.81 28.49 -16.34
N GLY A 219 -11.34 27.65 -15.45
CA GLY A 219 -11.22 26.19 -15.54
C GLY A 219 -9.87 25.66 -15.10
N PHE A 220 -9.05 26.47 -14.43
CA PHE A 220 -7.82 26.00 -13.79
C PHE A 220 -8.15 25.31 -12.46
N SER A 221 -7.26 24.41 -12.04
CA SER A 221 -7.31 23.77 -10.72
C SER A 221 -5.92 23.71 -10.12
N SER A 222 -5.83 23.92 -8.81
CA SER A 222 -4.61 23.69 -8.03
C SER A 222 -4.78 22.44 -7.20
N VAL A 223 -3.79 21.54 -7.23
CA VAL A 223 -3.73 20.37 -6.35
C VAL A 223 -2.48 20.50 -5.49
N THR A 224 -2.68 20.51 -4.18
CA THR A 224 -1.60 20.55 -3.19
C THR A 224 -1.64 19.29 -2.36
N ILE A 225 -0.53 18.55 -2.30
CA ILE A 225 -0.39 17.35 -1.47
C ILE A 225 0.68 17.64 -0.41
N ALA A 226 0.34 17.40 0.85
CA ALA A 226 1.26 17.51 1.97
C ALA A 226 1.24 16.20 2.77
N SER A 227 2.42 15.63 3.02
CA SER A 227 2.55 14.37 3.77
C SER A 227 3.56 14.52 4.92
N ALA A 228 3.25 13.90 6.05
CA ALA A 228 4.09 13.90 7.24
C ALA A 228 4.07 12.53 7.93
N GLN A 229 5.16 12.18 8.61
CA GLN A 229 5.25 10.99 9.44
C GLN A 229 5.99 11.31 10.74
N ALA A 230 5.41 10.89 11.87
CA ALA A 230 6.00 11.01 13.19
C ALA A 230 6.09 9.61 13.82
N THR A 231 7.21 9.30 14.47
CA THR A 231 7.45 7.97 15.06
C THR A 231 8.13 8.07 16.42
N THR A 232 7.81 7.15 17.32
CA THR A 232 8.49 7.04 18.63
C THR A 232 9.88 6.43 18.53
N HIS A 233 10.13 5.61 17.50
CA HIS A 233 11.38 4.88 17.30
C HIS A 233 11.78 4.77 15.83
N ASN A 234 13.04 4.39 15.60
CA ASN A 234 13.53 4.10 14.26
C ASN A 234 12.81 2.88 13.68
N LEU A 235 12.25 3.05 12.49
CA LEU A 235 11.48 2.04 11.78
C LEU A 235 12.33 1.33 10.72
N LEU A 236 11.88 0.15 10.26
CA LEU A 236 12.40 -0.44 9.03
C LEU A 236 12.07 0.43 7.81
N TYR A 237 12.87 0.32 6.75
CA TYR A 237 12.67 1.10 5.52
C TYR A 237 11.27 0.96 4.93
N SER A 238 10.64 -0.21 5.04
CA SER A 238 9.27 -0.47 4.56
C SER A 238 8.18 0.37 5.25
N GLU A 239 8.47 0.89 6.45
CA GLU A 239 7.53 1.69 7.24
C GLU A 239 7.90 3.19 7.25
N GLN A 240 9.04 3.55 6.68
CA GLN A 240 9.45 4.94 6.54
C GLN A 240 8.70 5.59 5.37
N LEU A 241 8.46 6.90 5.47
CA LEU A 241 7.88 7.66 4.38
C LEU A 241 8.90 7.78 3.25
N GLU A 242 8.56 7.27 2.07
CA GLU A 242 9.42 7.38 0.89
C GLU A 242 9.32 8.79 0.30
N SER A 243 10.47 9.45 0.13
CA SER A 243 10.58 10.75 -0.54
C SER A 243 11.31 10.55 -1.88
N GLY A 244 10.61 9.98 -2.85
CA GLY A 244 11.08 9.75 -4.22
C GLY A 244 10.01 9.08 -5.09
N GLY A 245 9.90 9.47 -6.36
CA GLY A 245 8.94 8.90 -7.33
C GLY A 245 7.71 9.76 -7.61
N ILE A 246 6.95 9.42 -8.66
CA ILE A 246 5.82 10.21 -9.20
C ILE A 246 4.74 10.52 -8.15
N GLY A 247 4.62 9.72 -7.09
CA GLY A 247 3.64 9.88 -6.01
C GLY A 247 4.08 10.72 -4.81
N SER A 248 5.35 11.15 -4.73
CA SER A 248 5.88 11.91 -3.58
C SER A 248 6.64 13.15 -4.04
N ARG A 249 7.65 12.98 -4.90
CA ARG A 249 8.37 14.05 -5.59
C ARG A 249 8.63 13.65 -7.04
N CYS A 250 7.94 14.29 -7.98
CA CYS A 250 8.30 14.23 -9.39
C CYS A 250 9.67 14.89 -9.61
N GLY A 251 10.66 14.13 -10.09
CA GLY A 251 11.96 14.67 -10.52
C GLY A 251 13.20 14.07 -9.86
N ASP A 252 13.04 13.26 -8.81
CA ASP A 252 14.18 12.53 -8.24
C ASP A 252 14.48 11.28 -9.08
N ILE A 253 15.54 11.38 -9.87
CA ILE A 253 16.13 10.27 -10.64
C ILE A 253 17.17 9.63 -9.71
N MET A 254 16.90 8.43 -9.21
CA MET A 254 17.97 7.53 -8.72
C MET A 254 18.63 6.78 -9.88
#